data_AF-A0A6B0X964-F1
#
_entry.id   AF-A0A6B0X964-F1
#
_cell.length_a   1.000
_cell.length_b   1.000
_cell.length_c   1.000
_cell.angle_alpha   90.00
_cell.angle_beta   90.00
_cell.angle_gamma   90.00
#
_symmetry.space_group_name_H-M   'P 1'
#
loop_
_entity.id
_entity.type
_entity.pdbx_description
1 polymer ?
#
loop_
_entity_poly.entity_id
_entity_poly.type
_entity_poly.pdbx_seq_one_letter_code
_entity_poly.pdbx_strand_id
1 'polypeptide(L)' 'SRRFVFQGVHMLFDGQPERPWGDSPRRNQLVFIGRNLDEQSMRQGFEACLI' A
#
# COMPACT_ATOMS: atom_id res chain seq x y z
N SER A 1 11.09 -7.16 10.96
CA SER A 1 11.00 -7.37 9.49
C SER A 1 9.78 -8.21 9.11
N ARG A 2 8.56 -7.76 9.44
CA ARG A 2 7.31 -8.45 9.06
C ARG A 2 6.62 -7.72 7.92
N ARG A 3 5.85 -8.43 7.09
CA ARG A 3 5.01 -7.80 6.06
C ARG A 3 3.90 -7.03 6.77
N PHE A 4 3.53 -5.89 6.22
CA PHE A 4 2.40 -5.12 6.70
C PHE A 4 1.32 -5.15 5.62
N VAL A 5 0.10 -5.46 6.02
CA VAL A 5 -1.05 -5.46 5.13
C VAL A 5 -2.08 -4.51 5.70
N PHE A 6 -2.57 -3.61 4.86
CA PHE A 6 -3.67 -2.73 5.19
C PHE A 6 -4.72 -2.80 4.10
N GLN A 7 -5.96 -2.57 4.48
CA GLN A 7 -7.11 -2.52 3.59
C GLN A 7 -8.05 -1.41 4.04
N GLY A 8 -8.67 -0.75 3.07
CA GLY A 8 -9.66 0.27 3.34
C GLY A 8 -10.87 0.14 2.43
N VAL A 9 -12.06 0.31 2.99
CA VAL A 9 -13.34 0.32 2.27
C VAL A 9 -14.12 1.55 2.70
N HIS A 10 -14.31 2.49 1.77
CA HIS A 10 -14.85 3.81 2.06
C HIS A 10 -14.04 4.54 3.15
N MET A 11 -14.62 4.71 4.34
CA MET A 11 -14.02 5.40 5.48
C MET A 11 -13.38 4.42 6.49
N LEU A 12 -13.60 3.12 6.32
CA LEU A 12 -13.01 2.11 7.19
C LEU A 12 -11.59 1.84 6.70
N PHE A 13 -10.63 1.93 7.62
CA PHE A 13 -9.23 1.64 7.38
C PHE A 13 -8.72 0.73 8.49
N ASP A 14 -8.12 -0.39 8.12
CA ASP A 14 -7.51 -1.33 9.05
C ASP A 14 -6.15 -1.78 8.52
N GLY A 15 -5.22 -2.04 9.43
CA GLY A 15 -3.85 -2.39 9.11
C GLY A 15 -3.22 -3.25 10.20
N GLN A 16 -2.64 -4.38 9.80
CA GLN A 16 -2.04 -5.32 10.73
C GLN A 16 -0.73 -5.92 10.17
N PRO A 17 0.25 -6.21 11.05
CA PRO A 17 1.40 -7.03 10.68
C PRO A 17 0.91 -8.41 10.25
N GLU A 18 1.32 -8.83 9.06
CA GLU A 18 1.07 -10.17 8.56
C GLU A 18 2.25 -11.08 8.93
N ARG A 19 2.50 -12.08 8.09
CA ARG A 19 3.60 -13.02 8.21
C ARG A 19 4.97 -12.34 8.06
N PRO A 20 6.02 -12.89 8.70
CA PRO A 20 7.41 -12.52 8.42
C PRO A 20 7.71 -12.64 6.92
N TRP A 21 8.59 -11.80 6.42
CA TRP A 21 8.94 -11.82 5.00
C TRP A 21 9.71 -13.08 4.56
N GLY A 22 10.42 -13.74 5.49
CA GLY A 22 11.33 -14.83 5.15
C GLY A 22 12.33 -14.41 4.07
N ASP A 23 12.54 -15.28 3.08
CA ASP A 23 13.41 -15.07 1.92
C ASP A 23 12.71 -14.39 0.73
N SER A 24 11.45 -13.98 0.89
CA SER A 24 10.70 -13.34 -0.21
C SER A 24 11.27 -11.94 -0.51
N PRO A 25 11.35 -11.56 -1.80
CA PRO A 25 11.79 -10.22 -2.18
C PRO A 25 10.84 -9.16 -1.60
N ARG A 26 11.42 -8.08 -1.07
CA ARG A 26 10.67 -6.98 -0.49
C ARG A 26 10.01 -6.17 -1.59
N ARG A 27 8.73 -6.42 -1.83
CA ARG A 27 7.92 -5.72 -2.82
C ARG A 27 6.65 -5.18 -2.20
N ASN A 28 6.36 -3.91 -2.46
CA ASN A 28 5.10 -3.29 -2.10
C ASN A 28 4.12 -3.40 -3.28
N GLN A 29 2.88 -3.77 -3.01
CA GLN A 29 1.81 -3.79 -3.99
C GLN A 29 0.58 -3.13 -3.38
N LEU A 30 0.08 -2.10 -4.06
CA LEU A 30 -1.10 -1.35 -3.66
C LEU A 30 -2.11 -1.36 -4.80
N VAL A 31 -3.40 -1.52 -4.48
CA VAL A 31 -4.50 -1.49 -5.44
C VAL A 31 -5.52 -0.50 -4.93
N PHE A 32 -5.83 0.52 -5.73
CA PHE A 32 -6.83 1.53 -5.40
C PHE A 32 -8.03 1.37 -6.34
N ILE A 33 -9.23 1.29 -5.76
CA ILE A 33 -10.48 1.14 -6.49
C ILE A 33 -11.39 2.30 -6.08
N GLY A 34 -11.75 3.14 -7.05
CA GLY A 34 -12.54 4.34 -6.81
C GLY A 34 -12.96 5.01 -8.12
N ARG A 35 -13.84 6.00 -8.04
CA ARG A 35 -14.26 6.83 -9.17
C ARG A 35 -13.49 8.15 -9.14
N ASN A 36 -13.14 8.69 -10.31
CA ASN A 36 -12.40 9.95 -10.47
C ASN A 36 -11.08 9.97 -9.66
N LEU A 37 -10.36 8.85 -9.61
CA LEU A 37 -9.04 8.79 -9.01
C LEU A 37 -8.05 9.57 -9.87
N ASP A 38 -7.27 10.45 -9.25
CA ASP A 38 -6.16 11.15 -9.89
C ASP A 38 -4.91 10.27 -9.81
N GLU A 39 -4.70 9.43 -10.83
CA GLU A 39 -3.56 8.52 -10.89
C GLU A 39 -2.22 9.28 -10.79
N GLN A 40 -2.11 10.44 -11.43
CA GLN A 40 -0.86 11.18 -11.49
C GLN A 40 -0.45 11.68 -10.11
N SER A 41 -1.39 12.33 -9.41
CA SER A 41 -1.16 12.81 -8.05
C SER A 41 -0.81 11.67 -7.09
N MET A 42 -1.54 10.55 -7.19
CA MET A 42 -1.27 9.37 -6.37
C MET A 42 0.13 8.81 -6.62
N ARG A 43 0.52 8.65 -7.90
CA ARG A 43 1.84 8.13 -8.25
C ARG A 43 2.96 9.04 -7.77
N GLN A 44 2.84 10.36 -7.99
CA GLN A 44 3.81 11.35 -7.51
C GLN A 44 3.95 11.31 -5.98
N GLY A 45 2.84 11.17 -5.25
CA GLY A 45 2.86 11.01 -3.80
C GLY A 45 3.64 9.78 -3.34
N PHE A 46 3.54 8.64 -4.04
CA PHE A 46 4.31 7.44 -3.72
C PHE A 46 5.78 7.55 -4.13
N GLU A 47 6.07 8.16 -5.28
CA GLU A 47 7.45 8.37 -5.74
C GLU A 47 8.22 9.31 -4.81
N ALA A 48 7.55 10.31 -4.21
CA ALA A 48 8.14 11.18 -3.20
C ALA A 48 8.53 10.46 -1.89
N CYS A 49 8.00 9.26 -1.64
CA CYS A 49 8.34 8.44 -0.47
C CYS A 49 9.55 7.52 -0.71
N LEU A 50 10.14 7.53 -1.91
CA LEU A 50 11.38 6.80 -2.18
C LEU A 50 12.53 7.51 -1.48
N ILE A 51 13.29 6.77 -0.68
CA ILE A 51 14.50 7.22 0.05
C ILE A 51 15.72 6.55 -0.58
#